data_AF-A0A258C336-F1
#
_entry.id   AF-A0A258C336-F1
#
_cell.length_a   1.000
_cell.length_b   1.000
_cell.length_c   1.000
_cell.angle_alpha   90.00
_cell.angle_beta   90.00
_cell.angle_gamma   90.00
#
_symmetry.space_group_name_H-M   'P 1'
#
loop_
_entity.id
_entity.type
_entity.pdbx_description
1 polymer ?
#
loop_
_entity_poly.entity_id
_entity_poly.type
_entity_poly.pdbx_seq_one_letter_code
_entity_poly.pdbx_strand_id
1 'polypeptide(L)'
;RCFTARAENRPKDDCQFCCQNYPEGIPLLSQEGEALFTINGIQTMSASVSNLLADYPALVASGADLLRLSPRASGMNEVVAAFDAVRKGALPPLAVEGCNGYWHGQPGMLRAEEAGLC
;
A
#
# COMPACT_ATOMS: atom_id res chain seq x y z
N ARG A 1 -20.74 -7.01 -1.75
CA ARG A 1 -20.83 -7.80 -0.49
C ARG A 1 -19.72 -7.30 0.43
N CYS A 2 -19.97 -7.02 1.71
CA CYS A 2 -18.92 -6.59 2.64
C CYS A 2 -18.09 -7.80 3.07
N PHE A 3 -16.78 -7.78 2.79
CA PHE A 3 -15.84 -8.84 3.13
C PHE A 3 -15.52 -8.86 4.62
N THR A 4 -15.35 -7.68 5.25
CA THR A 4 -15.12 -7.60 6.70
C THR A 4 -16.31 -8.12 7.50
N ALA A 5 -17.54 -7.78 7.12
CA ALA A 5 -18.74 -8.34 7.76
C ALA A 5 -18.79 -9.87 7.64
N ARG A 6 -18.41 -10.42 6.47
CA ARG A 6 -18.32 -11.87 6.29
C ARG A 6 -17.25 -12.49 7.20
N ALA A 7 -16.09 -11.86 7.35
CA ALA A 7 -15.02 -12.34 8.24
C ALA A 7 -15.48 -12.39 9.71
N GLU A 8 -16.34 -11.44 10.10
CA GLU A 8 -17.02 -11.38 11.40
C GLU A 8 -18.26 -12.29 11.52
N ASN A 9 -18.52 -13.16 10.54
CA ASN A 9 -19.72 -14.00 10.45
C ASN A 9 -21.05 -13.23 10.51
N ARG A 10 -21.06 -11.99 10.01
CA ARG A 10 -22.25 -11.13 9.94
C ARG A 10 -22.86 -11.11 8.54
N PRO A 11 -24.20 -11.05 8.42
CA PRO A 11 -24.85 -10.78 7.14
C PRO A 11 -24.54 -9.35 6.69
N LYS A 12 -24.59 -9.11 5.37
CA LYS A 12 -24.33 -7.79 4.78
C LYS A 12 -25.22 -6.69 5.39
N ASP A 13 -26.48 -7.04 5.65
CA ASP A 13 -27.51 -6.08 6.06
C ASP A 13 -27.39 -5.68 7.55
N ASP A 14 -26.58 -6.41 8.33
CA ASP A 14 -26.22 -6.10 9.72
C ASP A 14 -24.69 -5.90 9.86
N CYS A 15 -24.10 -5.18 8.90
CA CYS A 15 -22.66 -4.92 8.85
C CYS A 15 -22.14 -4.15 10.08
N GLN A 16 -22.97 -3.28 10.67
CA GLN A 16 -22.64 -2.43 11.83
C GLN A 16 -21.34 -1.62 11.69
N PHE A 17 -20.90 -1.35 10.45
CA PHE A 17 -19.62 -0.71 10.16
C PHE A 17 -18.42 -1.36 10.87
N CYS A 18 -18.46 -2.68 11.07
CA CYS A 18 -17.42 -3.45 11.78
C CYS A 18 -16.00 -3.25 11.23
N CYS A 19 -15.85 -2.82 9.97
CA CYS A 19 -14.55 -2.46 9.40
C CYS A 19 -13.84 -1.32 10.15
N GLN A 20 -14.55 -0.47 10.89
CA GLN A 20 -13.92 0.57 11.73
C GLN A 20 -13.04 0.00 12.84
N ASN A 21 -13.28 -1.26 13.26
CA ASN A 21 -12.43 -1.96 14.23
C ASN A 21 -11.09 -2.40 13.63
N TYR A 22 -10.96 -2.34 12.30
CA TYR A 22 -9.80 -2.80 11.53
C TYR A 22 -9.25 -1.63 10.70
N PRO A 23 -8.58 -0.66 11.32
CA PRO A 23 -8.21 0.59 10.66
C PRO A 23 -7.20 0.40 9.51
N GLU A 24 -6.38 -0.66 9.55
CA GLU A 24 -5.50 -1.09 8.44
C GLU A 24 -6.10 -2.25 7.61
N GLY A 25 -7.34 -2.67 7.89
CA GLY A 25 -7.99 -3.84 7.29
C GLY A 25 -7.56 -5.18 7.90
N ILE A 26 -8.04 -6.27 7.31
CA ILE A 26 -7.76 -7.65 7.74
C ILE A 26 -6.88 -8.34 6.69
N PRO A 27 -5.69 -8.85 7.04
CA PRO A 27 -4.83 -9.56 6.10
C PRO A 27 -5.46 -10.91 5.70
N LEU A 28 -5.36 -11.24 4.43
CA LEU A 28 -5.71 -12.53 3.86
C LEU A 28 -4.42 -13.27 3.48
N LEU A 29 -4.25 -14.44 4.08
CA LEU A 29 -3.09 -15.29 3.88
C LEU A 29 -3.33 -16.32 2.78
N SER A 30 -2.28 -16.66 2.04
CA SER A 30 -2.23 -17.83 1.17
C SER A 30 -2.26 -19.12 1.99
N GLN A 31 -2.30 -20.28 1.32
CA GLN A 31 -2.21 -21.58 2.01
C GLN A 31 -0.84 -21.77 2.68
N GLU A 32 0.19 -21.14 2.12
CA GLU A 32 1.56 -21.11 2.62
C GLU A 32 1.76 -20.05 3.72
N GLY A 33 0.72 -19.29 4.07
CA GLY A 33 0.75 -18.29 5.13
C GLY A 33 1.24 -16.90 4.69
N GLU A 34 1.43 -16.67 3.40
CA GLU A 34 1.89 -15.37 2.87
C GLU A 34 0.73 -14.38 2.75
N ALA A 35 0.91 -13.15 3.24
CA ALA A 35 -0.09 -12.10 3.09
C ALA A 35 -0.10 -11.58 1.65
N LEU A 36 -1.16 -11.88 0.90
CA LEU A 36 -1.30 -11.43 -0.50
C LEU A 36 -2.26 -10.24 -0.63
N PHE A 37 -3.35 -10.26 0.14
CA PHE A 37 -4.37 -9.22 0.10
C PHE A 37 -4.75 -8.76 1.49
N THR A 38 -5.37 -7.58 1.57
CA THR A 38 -6.02 -7.06 2.77
C THR A 38 -7.46 -6.70 2.43
N ILE A 39 -8.43 -7.13 3.24
CA ILE A 39 -9.83 -6.73 3.09
C ILE A 39 -10.15 -5.53 3.99
N ASN A 40 -10.84 -4.54 3.43
CA ASN A 40 -11.29 -3.36 4.17
C ASN A 40 -12.73 -2.99 3.75
N GLY A 41 -13.70 -3.51 4.49
CA GLY A 41 -15.12 -3.38 4.15
C GLY A 41 -15.45 -4.12 2.85
N ILE A 42 -15.76 -3.39 1.79
CA ILE A 42 -16.06 -3.95 0.45
C ILE A 42 -14.83 -4.04 -0.46
N GLN A 43 -13.68 -3.52 -0.02
CA GLN A 43 -12.48 -3.43 -0.84
C GLN A 43 -11.55 -4.63 -0.58
N THR A 44 -10.87 -5.06 -1.64
CA THR A 44 -9.69 -5.92 -1.57
C THR A 44 -8.50 -5.07 -2.02
N MET A 45 -7.49 -4.98 -1.16
CA MET A 45 -6.29 -4.19 -1.36
C MET A 45 -5.07 -5.11 -1.39
N SER A 46 -3.94 -4.63 -1.90
CA SER A 46 -2.66 -5.31 -1.73
C SER A 46 -2.32 -5.45 -0.25
N ALA A 47 -1.71 -6.57 0.16
CA ALA A 47 -1.22 -6.73 1.52
C ALA A 47 -0.03 -5.82 1.82
N SER A 48 0.90 -5.70 0.87
CA SER A 48 2.07 -4.82 0.96
C SER A 48 1.75 -3.41 0.48
N VAL A 49 2.36 -2.42 1.14
CA VAL A 49 2.28 -1.01 0.75
C VAL A 49 3.13 -0.78 -0.50
N SER A 50 2.53 -0.27 -1.57
CA SER A 50 3.32 0.20 -2.70
C SER A 50 3.98 1.53 -2.36
N ASN A 51 5.30 1.59 -2.42
CA ASN A 51 6.08 2.76 -2.03
C ASN A 51 7.07 3.16 -3.13
N LEU A 52 6.79 4.31 -3.76
CA LEU A 52 7.59 4.86 -4.86
C LEU A 52 8.37 6.11 -4.44
N LEU A 53 8.65 6.29 -3.15
CA LEU A 53 9.40 7.44 -2.68
C LEU A 53 10.84 7.44 -3.21
N ALA A 54 11.51 6.28 -3.26
CA ALA A 54 12.82 6.15 -3.89
C ALA A 54 12.76 6.44 -5.40
N ASP A 55 11.65 6.06 -6.04
CA ASP A 55 11.39 6.22 -7.48
C ASP A 55 10.80 7.58 -7.87
N TYR A 56 10.74 8.53 -6.93
CA TYR A 56 10.11 9.83 -7.16
C TYR A 56 10.64 10.58 -8.40
N PRO A 57 11.96 10.59 -8.70
CA PRO A 57 12.46 11.22 -9.93
C PRO A 57 11.90 10.57 -11.20
N ALA A 58 11.73 9.25 -11.22
CA ALA A 58 11.15 8.52 -12.35
C ALA A 58 9.65 8.83 -12.50
N LEU A 59 8.93 9.00 -11.38
CA LEU A 59 7.53 9.46 -11.41
C LEU A 59 7.41 10.82 -12.09
N VAL A 60 8.27 11.79 -11.75
CA VAL A 60 8.29 13.11 -12.39
C VAL A 60 8.63 12.99 -13.89
N ALA A 61 9.65 12.19 -14.23
CA ALA A 61 10.06 11.97 -15.61
C ALA A 61 8.97 11.30 -16.47
N SER A 62 8.06 10.55 -15.86
CA SER A 62 6.90 9.96 -16.55
C SER A 62 5.84 10.98 -16.99
N GLY A 63 5.94 12.23 -16.52
CA GLY A 63 4.97 13.29 -16.81
C GLY A 63 3.78 13.32 -15.85
N ALA A 64 3.89 12.70 -14.67
CA ALA A 64 2.82 12.73 -13.67
C ALA A 64 2.72 14.10 -12.98
N ASP A 65 1.56 14.77 -13.09
CA ASP A 65 1.30 16.06 -12.43
C ASP A 65 0.87 15.91 -10.97
N LEU A 66 0.27 14.77 -10.62
CA LEU A 66 -0.34 14.53 -9.31
C LEU A 66 0.04 13.14 -8.80
N LEU A 67 0.54 13.09 -7.57
CA LEU A 67 0.74 11.87 -6.81
C LEU A 67 -0.22 11.84 -5.63
N ARG A 68 -1.08 10.81 -5.57
CA ARG A 68 -1.99 10.60 -4.44
C ARG A 68 -1.36 9.61 -3.47
N LEU A 69 -1.25 10.02 -2.21
CA LEU A 69 -0.92 9.12 -1.11
C LEU A 69 -2.21 8.53 -0.52
N SER A 70 -2.25 7.22 -0.34
CA SER A 70 -3.37 6.55 0.33
C SER A 70 -3.21 6.70 1.85
N PRO A 71 -4.22 7.22 2.57
CA PRO A 71 -4.15 7.39 4.01
C PRO A 71 -3.89 6.08 4.74
N ARG A 72 -3.06 6.14 5.79
CA ARG A 72 -2.85 5.07 6.76
C ARG A 72 -3.40 5.49 8.12
N ALA A 73 -3.76 4.51 8.94
CA ALA A 73 -4.25 4.73 10.30
C ALA A 73 -3.20 5.38 11.20
N SER A 74 -1.91 5.11 10.94
CA SER A 74 -0.78 5.67 11.67
C SER A 74 0.39 5.99 10.72
N GLY A 75 1.28 6.87 11.16
CA GLY A 75 2.50 7.22 10.42
C GLY A 75 2.28 8.05 9.14
N MET A 76 1.05 8.50 8.86
CA MET A 76 0.74 9.18 7.60
C MET A 76 1.39 10.56 7.49
N ASN A 77 1.55 11.28 8.61
CA ASN A 77 2.17 12.61 8.62
C ASN A 77 3.64 12.53 8.20
N GLU A 78 4.35 11.51 8.68
CA GLU A 78 5.74 11.22 8.36
C GLU A 78 5.89 10.84 6.88
N VAL A 79 4.98 10.01 6.35
CA VAL A 79 4.93 9.67 4.92
C VAL A 79 4.72 10.94 4.08
N VAL A 80 3.73 11.77 4.42
CA VAL A 80 3.48 13.04 3.71
C VAL A 80 4.71 13.95 3.75
N ALA A 81 5.34 14.10 4.91
CA ALA A 81 6.54 14.91 5.07
C ALA A 81 7.72 14.40 4.22
N ALA A 82 7.92 13.08 4.15
CA ALA A 82 8.98 12.47 3.36
C ALA A 82 8.78 12.70 1.85
N PHE A 83 7.56 12.47 1.34
CA PHE A 83 7.23 12.76 -0.06
C PHE A 83 7.30 14.26 -0.36
N ASP A 84 6.86 15.13 0.55
CA ASP A 84 6.95 16.59 0.38
C ASP A 84 8.39 17.09 0.33
N ALA A 85 9.29 16.54 1.15
CA ALA A 85 10.70 16.88 1.14
C ALA A 85 11.34 16.53 -0.22
N VAL A 86 11.12 15.32 -0.72
CA VAL A 86 11.66 14.87 -2.03
C VAL A 86 11.04 15.66 -3.18
N ARG A 87 9.73 15.94 -3.12
CA ARG A 87 9.04 16.83 -4.07
C ARG A 87 9.65 18.23 -4.14
N LYS A 88 10.18 18.73 -3.02
CA LYS A 88 10.87 20.03 -2.93
C LYS A 88 12.36 19.98 -3.29
N GLY A 89 12.87 18.83 -3.74
CA GLY A 89 14.23 18.66 -4.22
C GLY A 89 15.20 18.01 -3.23
N ALA A 90 14.73 17.50 -2.09
CA ALA A 90 15.56 16.62 -1.27
C ALA A 90 15.89 15.33 -2.03
N LEU A 91 17.03 14.72 -1.71
CA LEU A 91 17.40 13.43 -2.29
C LEU A 91 16.42 12.35 -1.83
N PRO A 92 15.88 11.52 -2.75
CA PRO A 92 15.14 10.33 -2.38
C PRO A 92 16.00 9.40 -1.52
N PRO A 93 15.41 8.68 -0.56
CA PRO A 93 16.10 7.60 0.13
C PRO A 93 16.50 6.50 -0.86
N LEU A 94 17.63 5.83 -0.60
CA LEU A 94 18.12 4.73 -1.43
C LEU A 94 17.23 3.48 -1.37
N ALA A 95 16.57 3.25 -0.24
CA ALA A 95 15.69 2.13 -0.01
C ALA A 95 14.50 2.56 0.83
N VAL A 96 13.32 2.01 0.52
CA VAL A 96 12.06 2.35 1.20
C VAL A 96 11.27 1.10 1.51
N GLU A 97 10.71 0.99 2.73
CA GLU A 97 9.82 -0.11 3.08
C GLU A 97 8.59 -0.16 2.17
N GLY A 98 8.08 -1.36 1.92
CA GLY A 98 6.97 -1.61 1.01
C GLY A 98 7.43 -2.42 -0.20
N CYS A 99 6.68 -2.32 -1.30
CA CYS A 99 7.00 -2.95 -2.57
C CYS A 99 6.92 -1.95 -3.73
N ASN A 100 7.74 -2.16 -4.76
CA ASN A 100 7.75 -1.37 -5.98
C ASN A 100 8.00 -2.21 -7.24
N GLY A 101 8.05 -3.56 -7.13
CA GLY A 101 8.38 -4.44 -8.25
C GLY A 101 7.55 -4.18 -9.51
N TYR A 102 6.25 -3.90 -9.37
CA TYR A 102 5.37 -3.61 -10.51
C TYR A 102 5.83 -2.39 -11.32
N TRP A 103 6.33 -1.35 -10.64
CA TRP A 103 6.86 -0.15 -11.28
C TRP A 103 8.09 -0.45 -12.15
N HIS A 104 8.87 -1.46 -11.76
CA HIS A 104 10.06 -1.93 -12.49
C HIS A 104 9.79 -3.13 -13.40
N GLY A 105 8.53 -3.46 -13.69
CA GLY A 105 8.17 -4.60 -14.54
C GLY A 105 8.43 -5.97 -13.92
N GLN A 106 8.55 -6.05 -12.60
CA GLN A 106 8.73 -7.27 -11.81
C GLN A 106 7.42 -7.65 -11.07
N PRO A 107 7.35 -8.85 -10.45
CA PRO A 107 6.22 -9.19 -9.59
C PRO A 107 5.97 -8.10 -8.52
N GLY A 108 4.74 -7.59 -8.44
CA GLY A 108 4.41 -6.40 -7.65
C GLY A 108 4.56 -6.55 -6.13
N MET A 109 4.64 -7.77 -5.63
CA MET A 109 4.91 -8.06 -4.21
C MET A 109 6.38 -7.89 -3.83
N LEU A 110 7.29 -7.91 -4.81
CA LEU A 110 8.73 -7.79 -4.58
C LEU A 110 9.15 -6.33 -4.48
N ARG A 111 10.31 -6.12 -3.87
CA ARG A 111 11.08 -4.89 -3.95
C ARG A 111 12.07 -4.99 -5.10
N ALA A 112 12.35 -3.87 -5.76
CA ALA A 112 13.27 -3.82 -6.90
C ALA A 112 14.67 -4.33 -6.54
N GLU A 113 15.12 -4.09 -5.31
CA GLU A 113 16.37 -4.57 -4.76
C GLU A 113 16.39 -6.11 -4.66
N GLU A 114 15.28 -6.73 -4.26
CA GLU A 114 15.12 -8.18 -4.18
C GLU A 114 15.10 -8.83 -5.57
N ALA A 115 14.69 -8.08 -6.59
CA ALA A 115 14.73 -8.48 -8.00
C ALA A 115 16.07 -8.19 -8.69
N GLY A 116 17.06 -7.62 -7.98
CA GLY A 116 18.40 -7.33 -8.51
C GLY A 116 18.47 -6.15 -9.48
N LEU A 117 17.55 -5.19 -9.36
CA LEU A 117 17.43 -4.03 -10.26
C LEU A 117 18.00 -2.72 -9.68
N CYS A 118 18.65 -2.79 -8.51
CA CYS A 118 19.22 -1.64 -7.80
C CYS A 118 20.66 -1.93 -7.36
#